data_AF-A0A0L6JGD0-F1
#
_entry.id   AF-A0A0L6JGD0-F1
#
_cell.length_a   1.000
_cell.length_b   1.000
_cell.length_c   1.000
_cell.angle_alpha   90.00
_cell.angle_beta   90.00
_cell.angle_gamma   90.00
#
_symmetry.space_group_name_H-M   'P 1'
#
loop_
_entity.id
_entity.type
_entity.pdbx_description
1 polymer ?
#
loop_
_entity_poly.entity_id
_entity_poly.type
_entity_poly.pdbx_seq_one_letter_code
_entity_poly.pdbx_strand_id
1 'polypeptide(L)'
;MEQYVEFWQKIGLNIVDPIEYHPFFCEIYQVEEYLAHDHHPEIVNTKWPYLMFGDLLFSRSGVFIKSSPNLIDKSTAENSTLYWSHCRNNRPRADLADGWGSSSQCRTRFRLDYWSDDILYYNVKDKDDIINIEDDELSQEQQMELLKNRCFVSSPEVLDCFPYDYTAIEKYKCKR
;
A
#
# COMPACT_ATOMS: atom_id res chain seq x y z
N MET A 1 8.01 16.86 -12.01
CA MET A 1 7.50 16.75 -10.63
C MET A 1 6.73 18.00 -10.22
N GLU A 2 7.28 19.20 -10.43
CA GLU A 2 6.62 20.48 -10.06
C GLU A 2 5.18 20.62 -10.58
N GLN A 3 4.93 20.37 -11.87
CA GLN A 3 3.57 20.45 -12.44
C GLN A 3 2.59 19.44 -11.82
N TYR A 4 3.07 18.27 -11.43
CA TYR A 4 2.26 17.25 -10.75
C TYR A 4 1.86 17.73 -9.35
N VAL A 5 2.82 18.29 -8.61
CA VAL A 5 2.61 18.86 -7.27
C VAL A 5 1.63 20.04 -7.34
N GLU A 6 1.86 20.98 -8.25
CA GLU A 6 1.01 22.16 -8.40
C GLU A 6 -0.44 21.80 -8.76
N PHE A 7 -0.62 20.82 -9.65
CA PHE A 7 -1.94 20.35 -10.05
C PHE A 7 -2.73 19.79 -8.86
N TRP A 8 -2.14 18.88 -8.09
CA TRP A 8 -2.84 18.24 -6.98
C TRP A 8 -3.06 19.20 -5.80
N GLN A 9 -2.14 20.13 -5.55
CA GLN A 9 -2.35 21.19 -4.56
C GLN A 9 -3.54 22.08 -4.92
N LYS A 10 -3.71 22.44 -6.20
CA LYS A 10 -4.86 23.23 -6.67
C LYS A 10 -6.20 22.50 -6.52
N ILE A 11 -6.19 21.17 -6.50
CA ILE A 11 -7.37 20.32 -6.24
C ILE A 11 -7.66 20.22 -4.73
N GLY A 12 -6.75 20.70 -3.87
CA GLY A 12 -6.91 20.69 -2.42
C GLY A 12 -6.32 19.46 -1.73
N LEU A 13 -5.45 18.71 -2.39
CA LEU A 13 -4.72 17.61 -1.78
C LEU A 13 -3.47 18.13 -1.06
N ASN A 14 -3.22 17.57 0.11
CA ASN A 14 -1.94 17.73 0.80
C ASN A 14 -0.92 16.78 0.19
N ILE A 15 0.25 17.31 -0.13
CA ILE A 15 1.33 16.59 -0.80
C ILE A 15 2.49 16.51 0.17
N VAL A 16 2.93 15.29 0.48
CA VAL A 16 3.94 15.08 1.51
C VAL A 16 4.91 13.99 1.07
N ASP A 17 6.20 14.27 1.23
CA ASP A 17 7.24 13.28 1.07
C ASP A 17 7.37 12.44 2.35
N PRO A 18 7.40 11.11 2.25
CA PRO A 18 7.60 10.24 3.41
C PRO A 18 9.01 10.43 3.99
N ILE A 19 9.09 10.64 5.30
CA ILE A 19 10.36 10.76 6.04
C ILE A 19 10.93 9.36 6.36
N GLU A 20 10.05 8.40 6.65
CA GLU A 20 10.38 7.00 6.92
C GLU A 20 9.51 6.07 6.07
N TYR A 21 10.01 4.87 5.80
CA TYR A 21 9.21 3.86 5.12
C TYR A 21 8.10 3.36 6.04
N HIS A 22 6.86 3.49 5.59
CA HIS A 22 5.72 2.82 6.19
C HIS A 22 4.77 2.37 5.08
N PRO A 23 4.32 1.11 5.04
CA PRO A 23 3.54 0.57 3.92
C PRO A 23 2.19 1.28 3.71
N PHE A 24 1.67 1.94 4.75
CA PHE A 24 0.49 2.80 4.63
C PHE A 24 0.75 3.97 3.66
N PHE A 25 1.86 4.71 3.81
CA PHE A 25 2.16 5.89 3.00
C PHE A 25 2.95 5.56 1.73
N CYS A 26 3.61 4.41 1.70
CA CYS A 26 4.59 4.06 0.69
C CYS A 26 4.17 2.82 -0.13
N GLU A 27 4.39 2.90 -1.44
CA GLU A 27 4.38 1.77 -2.35
C GLU A 27 5.80 1.56 -2.87
N ILE A 28 6.34 0.35 -2.67
CA ILE A 28 7.68 0.00 -3.14
C ILE A 28 7.63 -0.13 -4.66
N TYR A 29 8.47 0.65 -5.36
CA TYR A 29 8.69 0.47 -6.80
C TYR A 29 10.02 -0.21 -7.12
N GLN A 30 10.99 -0.17 -6.19
CA GLN A 30 12.31 -0.74 -6.35
C GLN A 30 12.95 -1.01 -4.98
N VAL A 31 13.78 -2.05 -4.90
CA VAL A 31 14.54 -2.43 -3.71
C VAL A 31 16.03 -2.59 -4.06
N GLU A 32 16.88 -2.00 -3.21
CA GLU A 32 18.31 -2.28 -3.12
C GLU A 32 18.54 -3.16 -1.90
N GLU A 33 19.15 -4.32 -2.12
CA GLU A 33 19.45 -5.23 -1.02
C GLU A 33 20.65 -4.76 -0.22
N TYR A 34 20.53 -4.80 1.10
CA TYR A 34 21.60 -4.44 2.01
C TYR A 34 21.74 -5.48 3.12
N LEU A 35 22.91 -6.10 3.20
CA LEU A 35 23.17 -7.24 4.09
C LEU A 35 23.40 -6.86 5.57
N ALA A 36 23.24 -5.58 5.94
CA ALA A 36 23.26 -5.22 7.35
C ALA A 36 22.01 -5.77 8.04
N HIS A 37 22.22 -6.59 9.06
CA HIS A 37 21.14 -7.12 9.87
C HIS A 37 20.50 -5.99 10.69
N ASP A 38 19.20 -6.09 10.93
CA ASP A 38 18.41 -5.23 11.84
C ASP A 38 18.23 -3.75 11.46
N HIS A 39 18.48 -3.36 10.21
CA HIS A 39 18.16 -2.01 9.74
C HIS A 39 16.72 -1.96 9.23
N HIS A 40 15.94 -1.00 9.73
CA HIS A 40 14.66 -0.65 9.14
C HIS A 40 14.85 -0.24 7.67
N PRO A 41 13.86 -0.47 6.79
CA PRO A 41 13.94 -0.04 5.41
C PRO A 41 14.17 1.47 5.31
N GLU A 42 15.19 1.86 4.54
CA GLU A 42 15.56 3.27 4.33
C GLU A 42 15.06 3.73 2.96
N ILE A 43 14.46 4.92 2.90
CA ILE A 43 14.05 5.53 1.63
C ILE A 43 15.29 6.15 0.97
N VAL A 44 15.68 5.61 -0.17
CA VAL A 44 16.80 6.12 -0.98
C VAL A 44 16.31 7.24 -1.90
N ASN A 45 15.12 7.06 -2.48
CA ASN A 45 14.52 8.06 -3.36
C ASN A 45 12.99 7.97 -3.35
N THR A 46 12.34 9.11 -3.54
CA THR A 46 10.89 9.24 -3.72
C THR A 46 10.59 9.61 -5.17
N LYS A 47 9.93 8.72 -5.90
CA LYS A 47 9.55 8.93 -7.30
C LYS A 47 8.33 9.83 -7.44
N TRP A 48 7.39 9.78 -6.50
CA TRP A 48 6.30 10.73 -6.33
C TRP A 48 5.86 10.72 -4.86
N PRO A 49 5.42 11.86 -4.30
CA PRO A 49 4.96 11.97 -2.92
C PRO A 49 3.63 11.25 -2.69
N TYR A 50 3.25 11.04 -1.44
CA TYR A 50 1.90 10.59 -1.12
C TYR A 50 0.94 11.79 -1.07
N LEU A 51 -0.34 11.51 -1.34
CA LEU A 51 -1.40 12.51 -1.45
C LEU A 51 -2.48 12.23 -0.41
N MET A 52 -2.82 13.24 0.40
CA MET A 52 -3.88 13.16 1.41
C MET A 52 -5.03 14.12 1.07
N PHE A 53 -6.26 13.65 1.19
CA PHE A 53 -7.48 14.46 1.11
C PHE A 53 -8.17 14.47 2.48
N GLY A 54 -7.88 15.47 3.30
CA GLY A 54 -8.19 15.39 4.73
C GLY A 54 -7.48 14.17 5.34
N ASP A 55 -8.25 13.29 5.98
CA ASP A 55 -7.73 12.05 6.59
C ASP A 55 -7.57 10.91 5.57
N LEU A 56 -8.13 11.03 4.36
CA LEU A 56 -8.10 9.98 3.35
C LEU A 56 -6.74 9.96 2.64
N LEU A 57 -6.10 8.80 2.60
CA LEU A 57 -4.94 8.56 1.73
C LEU A 57 -5.42 8.35 0.29
N PHE A 58 -5.25 9.38 -0.53
CA PHE A 58 -5.65 9.36 -1.93
C PHE A 58 -4.68 8.57 -2.81
N SER A 59 -3.37 8.69 -2.55
CA SER A 59 -2.34 7.94 -3.28
C SER A 59 -1.09 7.77 -2.44
N ARG A 60 -0.45 6.60 -2.55
CA ARG A 60 0.81 6.29 -1.87
C ARG A 60 2.00 6.87 -2.63
N SER A 61 3.03 7.21 -1.86
CA SER A 61 4.33 7.62 -2.37
C SER A 61 5.03 6.44 -3.03
N GLY A 62 5.54 6.63 -4.24
CA GLY A 62 6.34 5.62 -4.92
C GLY A 62 7.78 5.71 -4.45
N VAL A 63 8.25 4.74 -3.67
CA VAL A 63 9.58 4.77 -3.05
C VAL A 63 10.55 3.71 -3.59
N PHE A 64 11.82 4.12 -3.71
CA PHE A 64 12.95 3.22 -3.84
C PHE A 64 13.60 3.12 -2.47
N ILE A 65 13.68 1.90 -1.98
CA ILE A 65 14.17 1.62 -0.63
C ILE A 65 15.42 0.77 -0.66
N LYS A 66 16.15 0.85 0.44
CA LYS A 66 17.22 -0.07 0.78
C LYS A 66 16.79 -0.91 1.98
N SER A 67 16.88 -2.24 1.87
CA SER A 67 16.39 -3.15 2.92
C SER A 67 17.18 -4.46 2.94
N SER A 68 17.16 -5.13 4.09
CA SER A 68 17.62 -6.52 4.22
C SER A 68 16.62 -7.47 3.56
N PRO A 69 17.07 -8.52 2.85
CA PRO A 69 16.19 -9.55 2.27
C PRO A 69 15.32 -10.28 3.30
N ASN A 70 15.75 -10.32 4.57
CA ASN A 70 14.98 -10.91 5.66
C ASN A 70 13.76 -10.06 6.06
N LEU A 71 13.74 -8.77 5.72
CA LEU A 71 12.64 -7.85 6.00
C LEU A 71 11.79 -7.59 4.77
N ILE A 72 12.44 -7.34 3.64
CA ILE A 72 11.81 -7.12 2.34
C ILE A 72 12.66 -7.84 1.31
N ASP A 73 12.11 -8.93 0.77
CA ASP A 73 12.71 -9.67 -0.32
C ASP A 73 12.52 -8.88 -1.62
N LYS A 74 13.64 -8.56 -2.29
CA LYS A 74 13.61 -7.75 -3.51
C LYS A 74 12.77 -8.40 -4.59
N SER A 75 12.98 -9.70 -4.83
CA SER A 75 12.29 -10.42 -5.90
C SER A 75 10.79 -10.39 -5.70
N THR A 76 10.33 -10.67 -4.48
CA THR A 76 8.92 -10.66 -4.10
C THR A 76 8.34 -9.25 -4.19
N ALA A 77 8.98 -8.26 -3.57
CA ALA A 77 8.46 -6.88 -3.50
C ALA A 77 8.31 -6.21 -4.88
N GLU A 78 9.17 -6.56 -5.84
CA GLU A 78 9.12 -6.00 -7.20
C GLU A 78 8.20 -6.78 -8.14
N ASN A 79 7.97 -8.08 -7.92
CA ASN A 79 7.29 -8.95 -8.89
C ASN A 79 5.95 -9.56 -8.42
N SER A 80 5.63 -9.55 -7.12
CA SER A 80 4.37 -10.12 -6.64
C SER A 80 3.14 -9.34 -7.14
N THR A 81 1.98 -9.96 -7.17
CA THR A 81 0.75 -9.32 -7.66
C THR A 81 0.34 -8.14 -6.78
N LEU A 82 0.12 -6.99 -7.41
CA LEU A 82 -0.40 -5.79 -6.75
C LEU A 82 -1.93 -5.79 -6.79
N TYR A 83 -2.56 -5.96 -5.64
CA TYR A 83 -4.01 -5.97 -5.46
C TYR A 83 -4.60 -4.55 -5.38
N TRP A 84 -5.92 -4.44 -5.61
CA TRP A 84 -6.65 -3.17 -5.71
C TRP A 84 -6.05 -2.21 -6.74
N SER A 85 -5.49 -2.75 -7.83
CA SER A 85 -4.75 -1.95 -8.82
C SER A 85 -5.14 -2.33 -10.24
N HIS A 86 -5.74 -1.39 -10.97
CA HIS A 86 -6.08 -1.59 -12.39
C HIS A 86 -4.88 -1.36 -13.34
N CYS A 87 -3.88 -0.56 -12.97
CA CYS A 87 -2.74 -0.31 -13.87
C CYS A 87 -1.43 -0.15 -13.11
N ARG A 88 -0.42 -0.90 -13.52
CA ARG A 88 0.97 -0.70 -13.10
C ARG A 88 1.94 -1.19 -14.17
N ASN A 89 2.95 -0.38 -14.48
CA ASN A 89 4.02 -0.80 -15.39
C ASN A 89 4.92 -1.84 -14.70
N ASN A 90 5.27 -2.89 -15.45
CA ASN A 90 6.27 -3.90 -15.08
C ASN A 90 5.96 -4.74 -13.83
N ARG A 91 4.68 -4.91 -13.47
CA ARG A 91 4.27 -5.73 -12.32
C ARG A 91 2.92 -6.41 -12.57
N PRO A 92 2.72 -7.68 -12.18
CA PRO A 92 1.40 -8.30 -12.15
C PRO A 92 0.43 -7.52 -11.26
N ARG A 93 -0.86 -7.57 -11.59
CA ARG A 93 -1.89 -6.80 -10.90
C ARG A 93 -3.22 -7.53 -10.87
N ALA A 94 -4.01 -7.25 -9.85
CA ALA A 94 -5.37 -7.77 -9.70
C ALA A 94 -6.28 -6.68 -9.13
N ASP A 95 -7.42 -6.48 -9.78
CA ASP A 95 -8.47 -5.60 -9.30
C ASP A 95 -9.83 -6.28 -9.47
N LEU A 96 -10.75 -6.11 -8.51
CA LEU A 96 -12.11 -6.67 -8.65
C LEU A 96 -12.85 -6.15 -9.88
N ALA A 97 -12.44 -5.00 -10.42
CA ALA A 97 -13.03 -4.45 -11.61
C ALA A 97 -12.60 -5.17 -12.90
N ASP A 98 -11.58 -6.03 -12.84
CA ASP A 98 -11.13 -6.84 -13.97
C ASP A 98 -12.11 -7.98 -14.28
N GLY A 99 -12.40 -8.22 -15.56
CA GLY A 99 -13.07 -9.44 -16.04
C GLY A 99 -14.62 -9.47 -15.92
N TRP A 100 -15.22 -8.57 -15.16
CA TRP A 100 -16.67 -8.39 -15.14
C TRP A 100 -17.02 -7.35 -16.24
N GLY A 101 -17.99 -7.61 -17.12
CA GLY A 101 -18.31 -6.73 -18.27
C GLY A 101 -18.58 -5.25 -17.92
N SER A 102 -18.89 -4.41 -18.92
CA SER A 102 -18.93 -2.92 -18.87
C SER A 102 -19.63 -2.21 -17.69
N SER A 103 -20.37 -2.92 -16.84
CA SER A 103 -21.06 -2.40 -15.64
C SER A 103 -20.32 -2.67 -14.32
N SER A 104 -19.17 -3.34 -14.35
CA SER A 104 -18.44 -3.83 -13.18
C SER A 104 -17.69 -2.78 -12.39
N GLN A 105 -17.01 -1.86 -13.09
CA GLN A 105 -16.16 -0.82 -12.49
C GLN A 105 -16.93 0.13 -11.57
N CYS A 106 -18.25 0.26 -11.76
CA CYS A 106 -19.11 1.11 -10.93
C CYS A 106 -19.68 0.40 -9.70
N ARG A 107 -19.57 -0.93 -9.63
CA ARG A 107 -20.12 -1.75 -8.53
C ARG A 107 -19.04 -2.27 -7.59
N THR A 108 -17.78 -2.25 -8.01
CA THR A 108 -16.65 -2.65 -7.19
C THR A 108 -16.30 -1.55 -6.20
N ARG A 109 -16.13 -1.94 -4.94
CA ARG A 109 -15.82 -1.01 -3.85
C ARG A 109 -14.39 -0.50 -4.01
N PHE A 110 -14.20 0.81 -3.87
CA PHE A 110 -12.85 1.38 -3.75
C PHE A 110 -12.23 1.02 -2.41
N ARG A 111 -10.92 0.76 -2.42
CA ARG A 111 -10.14 0.72 -1.20
C ARG A 111 -10.02 2.12 -0.62
N LEU A 112 -10.32 2.27 0.67
CA LEU A 112 -10.19 3.53 1.39
C LEU A 112 -9.29 3.31 2.61
N ASP A 113 -8.17 4.03 2.63
CA ASP A 113 -7.22 4.03 3.73
C ASP A 113 -7.26 5.41 4.42
N TYR A 114 -7.40 5.46 5.75
CA TYR A 114 -7.49 6.73 6.50
C TYR A 114 -6.40 6.85 7.56
N TRP A 115 -5.93 8.07 7.81
CA TRP A 115 -5.05 8.40 8.92
C TRP A 115 -5.68 9.52 9.77
N SER A 116 -6.02 9.20 11.02
CA SER A 116 -6.66 10.12 11.99
C SER A 116 -6.19 9.78 13.39
N ASP A 117 -5.88 10.78 14.20
CA ASP A 117 -5.60 10.62 15.65
C ASP A 117 -4.60 9.50 15.99
N ASP A 118 -3.48 9.43 15.26
CA ASP A 118 -2.46 8.38 15.40
C ASP A 118 -2.98 6.96 15.14
N ILE A 119 -4.05 6.81 14.35
CA ILE A 119 -4.61 5.54 13.91
C ILE A 119 -4.63 5.49 12.39
N LEU A 120 -4.18 4.36 11.84
CA LEU A 120 -4.26 3.99 10.44
C LEU A 120 -5.41 3.00 10.26
N TYR A 121 -6.31 3.31 9.36
CA TYR A 121 -7.42 2.46 8.97
C TYR A 121 -7.15 1.93 7.56
N TYR A 122 -7.18 0.62 7.38
CA TYR A 122 -6.91 -0.01 6.09
C TYR A 122 -8.20 -0.56 5.47
N ASN A 123 -8.50 -0.15 4.25
CA ASN A 123 -9.60 -0.62 3.40
C ASN A 123 -11.00 -0.59 4.06
N VAL A 124 -11.25 0.36 4.97
CA VAL A 124 -12.53 0.51 5.68
C VAL A 124 -13.55 1.29 4.84
N LYS A 125 -14.84 1.13 5.10
CA LYS A 125 -15.91 1.97 4.53
C LYS A 125 -16.06 3.27 5.31
N ASP A 126 -15.85 3.19 6.62
CA ASP A 126 -15.87 4.31 7.55
C ASP A 126 -15.01 3.96 8.79
N LYS A 127 -14.74 4.93 9.66
CA LYS A 127 -13.93 4.74 10.88
C LYS A 127 -14.55 3.75 11.89
N ASP A 128 -15.85 3.48 11.76
CA ASP A 128 -16.63 2.56 12.61
C ASP A 128 -16.73 1.12 12.07
N ASP A 129 -16.05 0.80 10.96
CA ASP A 129 -16.11 -0.54 10.36
C ASP A 129 -15.52 -1.63 11.27
N ILE A 130 -16.04 -2.84 11.12
CA ILE A 130 -15.55 -4.03 11.81
C ILE A 130 -14.25 -4.49 11.14
N ILE A 131 -13.23 -4.79 11.96
CA ILE A 131 -12.00 -5.45 11.52
C ILE A 131 -12.35 -6.83 10.98
N ASN A 132 -12.00 -7.10 9.74
CA ASN A 132 -12.23 -8.36 9.08
C ASN A 132 -10.98 -8.74 8.33
N ILE A 133 -10.22 -9.73 8.77
CA ILE A 133 -9.03 -10.18 8.04
C ILE A 133 -8.99 -11.71 7.93
N GLU A 134 -10.08 -12.39 8.27
CA GLU A 134 -10.09 -13.85 8.36
C GLU A 134 -10.05 -14.49 6.98
N ASP A 135 -9.05 -15.35 6.79
CA ASP A 135 -8.83 -16.18 5.61
C ASP A 135 -8.22 -17.50 6.09
N ASP A 136 -8.80 -18.62 5.65
CA ASP A 136 -8.38 -19.96 6.05
C ASP A 136 -7.08 -20.42 5.34
N GLU A 137 -6.71 -19.77 4.24
CA GLU A 137 -5.57 -20.17 3.40
C GLU A 137 -4.28 -19.42 3.74
N LEU A 138 -4.40 -18.19 4.25
CA LEU A 138 -3.27 -17.34 4.61
C LEU A 138 -3.06 -17.27 6.12
N SER A 139 -1.80 -17.17 6.54
CA SER A 139 -1.51 -16.82 7.93
C SER A 139 -1.93 -15.38 8.23
N GLN A 140 -2.18 -15.06 9.50
CA GLN A 140 -2.48 -13.67 9.90
C GLN A 140 -1.40 -12.66 9.49
N GLU A 141 -0.13 -13.09 9.48
CA GLU A 141 0.99 -12.27 9.04
C GLU A 141 0.91 -11.99 7.53
N GLN A 142 0.62 -13.01 6.72
CA GLN A 142 0.44 -12.86 5.28
C GLN A 142 -0.77 -12.00 4.93
N GLN A 143 -1.90 -12.18 5.61
CA GLN A 143 -3.09 -11.36 5.39
C GLN A 143 -2.79 -9.89 5.70
N MET A 144 -2.11 -9.62 6.82
CA MET A 144 -1.73 -8.27 7.22
C MET A 144 -0.70 -7.67 6.26
N GLU A 145 0.29 -8.44 5.82
CA GLU A 145 1.26 -8.03 4.81
C GLU A 145 0.58 -7.60 3.52
N LEU A 146 -0.35 -8.43 3.03
CA LEU A 146 -1.12 -8.19 1.82
C LEU A 146 -2.03 -6.97 1.97
N LEU A 147 -2.71 -6.81 3.11
CA LEU A 147 -3.53 -5.65 3.39
C LEU A 147 -2.69 -4.37 3.46
N LYS A 148 -1.55 -4.38 4.16
CA LYS A 148 -0.70 -3.20 4.32
C LYS A 148 0.00 -2.81 3.02
N ASN A 149 0.71 -3.74 2.39
CA ASN A 149 1.53 -3.46 1.21
C ASN A 149 0.76 -3.54 -0.11
N ARG A 150 -0.48 -4.03 -0.09
CA ARG A 150 -1.29 -4.39 -1.28
C ARG A 150 -0.70 -5.52 -2.11
N CYS A 151 0.32 -6.19 -1.60
CA CYS A 151 1.09 -7.23 -2.26
C CYS A 151 1.95 -7.96 -1.22
N PHE A 152 2.59 -9.05 -1.61
CA PHE A 152 3.65 -9.65 -0.82
C PHE A 152 4.98 -8.92 -1.04
N VAL A 153 5.77 -8.76 0.00
CA VAL A 153 7.08 -8.09 0.01
C VAL A 153 8.15 -8.92 0.71
N SER A 154 7.76 -9.81 1.63
CA SER A 154 8.64 -10.70 2.40
C SER A 154 8.19 -12.15 2.33
N SER A 155 6.88 -12.41 2.32
CA SER A 155 6.37 -13.78 2.21
C SER A 155 6.36 -14.25 0.75
N PRO A 156 6.55 -15.56 0.49
CA PRO A 156 6.34 -16.09 -0.85
C PRO A 156 4.90 -15.82 -1.28
N GLU A 157 4.73 -15.44 -2.55
CA GLU A 157 3.42 -15.19 -3.11
C GLU A 157 2.58 -16.46 -3.12
N VAL A 158 1.36 -16.34 -2.58
CA VAL A 158 0.29 -17.32 -2.74
C VAL A 158 -0.58 -16.86 -3.90
N LEU A 159 -0.86 -17.76 -4.84
CA LEU A 159 -1.68 -17.47 -6.01
C LEU A 159 -3.17 -17.44 -5.63
N ASP A 160 -3.97 -16.72 -6.42
CA ASP A 160 -5.43 -16.67 -6.32
C ASP A 160 -6.00 -16.13 -4.98
N CYS A 161 -5.28 -15.24 -4.29
CA CYS A 161 -5.81 -14.59 -3.09
C CYS A 161 -6.98 -13.63 -3.41
N PHE A 162 -7.90 -13.47 -2.44
CA PHE A 162 -9.05 -12.56 -2.53
C PHE A 162 -9.11 -11.57 -1.35
N PRO A 163 -8.15 -10.64 -1.21
CA PRO A 163 -8.02 -9.82 0.00
C PRO A 163 -9.00 -8.64 0.09
N TYR A 164 -9.95 -8.53 -0.83
CA TYR A 164 -10.68 -7.28 -1.08
C TYR A 164 -11.63 -6.85 0.05
N ASP A 165 -12.01 -7.78 0.92
CA ASP A 165 -12.81 -7.53 2.11
C ASP A 165 -11.97 -7.41 3.39
N TYR A 166 -10.63 -7.49 3.29
CA TYR A 166 -9.75 -7.33 4.44
C TYR A 166 -9.78 -5.89 4.95
N THR A 167 -9.95 -5.70 6.24
CA THR A 167 -9.92 -4.44 6.95
C THR A 167 -9.14 -4.58 8.25
N ALA A 168 -8.41 -3.53 8.64
CA ALA A 168 -7.66 -3.52 9.88
C ALA A 168 -7.44 -2.09 10.38
N ILE A 169 -7.11 -1.98 11.67
CA ILE A 169 -6.66 -0.74 12.29
C ILE A 169 -5.28 -0.94 12.93
N GLU A 170 -4.45 0.08 12.87
CA GLU A 170 -3.11 0.08 13.45
C GLU A 170 -2.85 1.40 14.16
N LYS A 171 -2.27 1.36 15.36
CA LYS A 171 -1.78 2.56 16.02
C LYS A 171 -0.47 2.99 15.37
N TYR A 172 -0.42 4.23 14.92
CA TYR A 172 0.75 4.85 14.30
C TYR A 172 1.07 6.16 14.99
N LYS A 173 2.16 6.19 15.76
CA LYS A 173 2.67 7.44 16.31
C LYS A 173 3.63 8.06 15.31
N CYS A 174 3.23 9.18 14.72
CA CYS A 174 4.12 9.96 13.90
C CYS A 174 5.34 10.41 14.74
N LYS A 175 6.54 10.09 14.27
CA LYS A 175 7.76 10.71 14.79
C LYS A 175 7.77 12.16 14.33
N ARG A 176 7.43 13.08 15.22
CA ARG A 176 7.58 14.53 14.99
C ARG A 176 9.04 14.94 14.99
#